data_AF-M8CIU9-F1
#
_entry.id   AF-M8CIU9-F1
#
_cell.length_a   1.000
_cell.length_b   1.000
_cell.length_c   1.000
_cell.angle_alpha   90.00
_cell.angle_beta   90.00
_cell.angle_gamma   90.00
#
_symmetry.space_group_name_H-M   'P 1'
#
loop_
_entity.id
_entity.type
_entity.pdbx_description
1 polymer ?
#
loop_
_entity_poly.entity_id
_entity_poly.type
_entity_poly.pdbx_seq_one_letter_code
_entity_poly.pdbx_strand_id
1 'polypeptide(L)'
;MWFWMTAQAPKPSSHAVITGQWSPSGADRAAGRVPGFGVITNIINGGIECGHGQDSRVADRIGFYKRYCDILGVGYGDNLDCYNQRPFA
;
A
#
# COMPACT_ATOMS: atom_id res chain seq x y z
N MET A 1 6.74 -8.16 -12.73
CA MET A 1 5.28 -8.31 -12.91
C MET A 1 4.67 -9.39 -12.01
N TRP A 2 5.24 -10.60 -11.93
CA TRP A 2 4.69 -11.70 -11.09
C TRP A 2 4.34 -11.27 -9.65
N PHE A 3 5.28 -10.66 -8.92
CA PHE A 3 5.03 -10.21 -7.54
C PHE A 3 3.82 -9.26 -7.42
N TRP A 4 3.65 -8.36 -8.39
CA TRP A 4 2.57 -7.37 -8.39
C TRP A 4 1.18 -7.98 -8.59
N MET A 5 1.11 -9.08 -9.35
CA MET A 5 -0.15 -9.72 -9.75
C MET A 5 -0.56 -10.87 -8.82
N THR A 6 0.38 -11.48 -8.11
CA THR A 6 0.16 -12.70 -7.33
C THR A 6 -0.14 -12.37 -5.88
N ALA A 7 -1.35 -12.74 -5.40
CA ALA A 7 -1.68 -12.66 -3.99
C ALA A 7 -0.88 -13.71 -3.19
N GLN A 8 -0.48 -13.36 -1.97
CA GLN A 8 0.25 -14.24 -1.05
C GLN A 8 -0.39 -14.12 0.32
N ALA A 9 -1.36 -14.99 0.63
CA ALA A 9 -2.16 -14.88 1.84
C ALA A 9 -1.27 -14.70 3.10
N PRO A 10 -1.58 -13.71 3.96
CA PRO A 10 -2.80 -12.89 4.00
C PRO A 10 -2.80 -11.65 3.07
N LYS A 11 -1.74 -11.41 2.32
CA LYS A 11 -1.59 -10.23 1.44
C LYS A 11 -2.43 -10.40 0.16
N PRO A 12 -3.26 -9.42 -0.22
CA PRO A 12 -3.81 -9.37 -1.58
C PRO A 12 -2.69 -9.06 -2.58
N SER A 13 -2.97 -9.16 -3.88
CA SER A 13 -2.02 -8.65 -4.87
C SER A 13 -2.07 -7.12 -4.91
N SER A 14 -0.92 -6.49 -5.15
CA SER A 14 -0.85 -5.03 -5.33
C SER A 14 -1.76 -4.55 -6.47
N HIS A 15 -1.87 -5.35 -7.53
CA HIS A 15 -2.80 -5.12 -8.62
C HIS A 15 -4.26 -5.03 -8.16
N ALA A 16 -4.73 -6.00 -7.37
CA ALA A 16 -6.11 -6.00 -6.87
C ALA A 16 -6.41 -4.79 -5.98
N VAL A 17 -5.42 -4.31 -5.22
CA VAL A 17 -5.55 -3.07 -4.43
C VAL A 17 -5.76 -1.86 -5.34
N ILE A 18 -4.84 -1.60 -6.29
CA ILE A 18 -4.88 -0.35 -7.07
C ILE A 18 -6.03 -0.30 -8.09
N THR A 19 -6.56 -1.46 -8.49
CA THR A 19 -7.71 -1.58 -9.40
C THR A 19 -9.06 -1.68 -8.67
N GLY A 20 -9.06 -1.55 -7.33
CA GLY A 20 -10.28 -1.57 -6.52
C GLY A 20 -10.96 -2.94 -6.39
N GLN A 21 -10.26 -4.03 -6.72
CA GLN A 21 -10.78 -5.40 -6.63
C GLN A 21 -10.59 -6.03 -5.24
N TRP A 22 -9.74 -5.45 -4.39
CA TRP A 22 -9.58 -5.89 -3.01
C TRP A 22 -10.48 -5.11 -2.06
N SER A 23 -11.31 -5.83 -1.30
CA SER A 23 -12.09 -5.28 -0.19
C SER A 23 -11.44 -5.68 1.14
N PRO A 24 -11.07 -4.73 2.02
CA PRO A 24 -10.40 -5.04 3.28
C PRO A 24 -11.35 -5.80 4.22
N SER A 25 -10.83 -6.88 4.81
CA SER A 25 -11.51 -7.64 5.85
C SER A 25 -11.69 -6.81 7.14
N GLY A 26 -12.47 -7.32 8.10
CA GLY A 26 -12.56 -6.71 9.42
C GLY A 26 -11.19 -6.58 10.11
N ALA A 27 -10.31 -7.59 9.95
CA ALA A 27 -8.96 -7.57 10.49
C ALA A 27 -8.06 -6.55 9.80
N ASP A 28 -8.24 -6.33 8.50
CA ASP A 28 -7.51 -5.29 7.76
C ASP A 28 -7.91 -3.89 8.23
N ARG A 29 -9.21 -3.63 8.35
CA ARG A 29 -9.73 -2.36 8.85
C ARG A 29 -9.26 -2.06 10.27
N ALA A 30 -9.31 -3.06 11.16
CA ALA A 30 -8.82 -2.93 12.53
C ALA A 30 -7.29 -2.67 12.60
N ALA A 31 -6.55 -3.13 11.60
CA ALA A 31 -5.12 -2.90 11.44
C ALA A 31 -4.78 -1.60 10.69
N GLY A 32 -5.77 -0.79 10.31
CA GLY A 32 -5.59 0.42 9.50
C GLY A 32 -5.28 0.16 8.02
N ARG A 33 -5.32 -1.10 7.57
CA ARG A 33 -5.06 -1.47 6.17
C ARG A 33 -6.31 -1.21 5.33
N VAL A 34 -6.31 -0.10 4.61
CA VAL A 34 -7.40 0.34 3.73
C VAL A 34 -6.89 0.55 2.30
N PRO A 35 -7.75 0.57 1.26
CA PRO A 35 -7.32 0.72 -0.12
C PRO A 35 -6.54 2.02 -0.35
N GLY A 36 -5.39 1.90 -1.03
CA GLY A 36 -4.51 3.03 -1.34
C GLY A 36 -3.06 2.57 -1.56
N PHE A 37 -2.19 3.51 -1.91
CA PHE A 37 -0.78 3.19 -2.17
C PHE A 37 -0.02 2.72 -0.91
N GLY A 38 -0.47 3.14 0.27
CA GLY A 38 0.10 2.73 1.55
C GLY A 38 0.04 1.23 1.79
N VAL A 39 -1.11 0.59 1.55
CA VAL A 39 -1.22 -0.86 1.73
C VAL A 39 -0.40 -1.64 0.71
N ILE A 40 -0.13 -1.06 -0.48
CA ILE A 40 0.81 -1.63 -1.46
C ILE A 40 2.24 -1.63 -0.91
N THR A 41 2.66 -0.55 -0.25
CA THR A 41 3.94 -0.52 0.46
C THR A 41 4.00 -1.58 1.56
N ASN A 42 2.90 -1.76 2.30
CA ASN A 42 2.77 -2.79 3.32
C ASN A 42 2.90 -4.21 2.75
N ILE A 43 2.31 -4.49 1.57
CA ILE A 43 2.47 -5.77 0.85
C ILE A 43 3.94 -6.03 0.51
N ILE A 44 4.63 -5.01 -0.03
CA ILE A 44 6.02 -5.11 -0.51
C ILE A 44 7.00 -5.33 0.65
N ASN A 45 6.94 -4.50 1.70
CA ASN A 45 7.95 -4.54 2.77
C ASN A 45 7.45 -4.04 4.12
N GLY A 46 6.16 -4.26 4.42
CA GLY A 46 5.52 -3.69 5.61
C GLY A 46 6.16 -4.09 6.93
N GLY A 47 6.78 -5.27 7.01
CA GLY A 47 7.43 -5.76 8.24
C GLY A 47 8.55 -4.85 8.77
N ILE A 48 9.13 -3.99 7.93
CA ILE A 48 10.17 -3.04 8.36
C ILE A 48 9.84 -1.58 8.03
N GLU A 49 8.86 -1.31 7.16
CA GLU A 49 8.52 0.04 6.69
C GLU A 49 7.23 0.60 7.27
N CYS A 50 6.33 -0.23 7.80
CA CYS A 50 4.98 0.19 8.20
C CYS A 50 4.71 0.01 9.70
N GLY A 51 3.76 0.80 10.22
CA GLY A 51 3.20 0.62 11.57
C GLY A 51 4.06 1.18 12.71
N HIS A 52 5.06 2.01 12.39
CA HIS A 52 5.97 2.61 13.38
C HIS A 52 6.15 4.13 13.20
N GLY A 53 5.18 4.78 12.52
CA GLY A 53 5.22 6.21 12.26
C GLY A 53 5.94 6.55 10.95
N GLN A 54 6.43 7.77 10.85
CA GLN A 54 7.07 8.28 9.63
C GLN A 54 8.36 7.51 9.30
N ASP A 55 8.45 7.08 8.05
CA ASP A 55 9.59 6.34 7.52
C ASP A 55 10.05 6.95 6.19
N SER A 56 11.35 7.19 6.05
CA SER A 56 11.93 7.81 4.86
C SER A 56 11.81 6.95 3.60
N ARG A 57 11.82 5.61 3.74
CA ARG A 57 11.66 4.66 2.64
C ARG A 57 10.23 4.70 2.11
N VAL A 58 9.24 4.78 3.01
CA VAL A 58 7.84 4.99 2.63
C VAL A 58 7.65 6.35 1.96
N ALA A 59 8.26 7.42 2.50
CA ALA A 59 8.20 8.75 1.89
C ALA A 59 8.81 8.78 0.48
N ASP A 60 9.92 8.08 0.25
CA ASP A 60 10.56 7.95 -1.06
C ASP A 60 9.64 7.23 -2.07
N ARG A 61 9.01 6.12 -1.66
CA ARG A 61 8.00 5.42 -2.49
C ARG A 61 6.86 6.34 -2.88
N ILE A 62 6.34 7.13 -1.94
CA ILE A 62 5.27 8.11 -2.19
C ILE A 62 5.75 9.20 -3.16
N GLY A 63 7.00 9.65 -3.02
CA GLY A 63 7.61 10.65 -3.91
C GLY A 63 7.62 10.20 -5.37
N PHE A 64 8.08 8.98 -5.65
CA PHE A 64 8.02 8.41 -7.00
C PHE A 64 6.58 8.24 -7.50
N TYR A 65 5.69 7.74 -6.64
CA TYR A 65 4.29 7.56 -7.00
C TYR A 65 3.63 8.88 -7.43
N LYS A 66 3.77 9.95 -6.63
CA LYS A 66 3.25 11.28 -6.96
C LYS A 66 3.83 11.82 -8.26
N ARG A 67 5.16 11.76 -8.43
CA ARG A 67 5.80 12.20 -9.67
C ARG A 67 5.24 11.53 -10.91
N TYR A 68 5.00 10.22 -10.87
CA TYR A 68 4.46 9.50 -12.03
C TYR A 68 2.97 9.78 -12.25
N CYS A 69 2.19 9.92 -11.18
CA CYS A 69 0.81 10.38 -11.29
C CYS A 69 0.72 11.78 -11.94
N ASP A 70 1.60 12.71 -11.57
CA ASP A 70 1.67 14.05 -12.16
C ASP A 70 1.98 14.00 -13.66
N ILE A 71 2.96 13.18 -14.05
CA ILE A 71 3.33 12.98 -15.46
C ILE A 71 2.15 12.39 -16.27
N LEU A 72 1.38 11.49 -15.66
CA LEU A 72 0.25 10.82 -16.29
C LEU A 72 -1.06 11.62 -16.20
N GLY A 73 -1.10 12.73 -15.47
CA GLY A 73 -2.30 13.55 -15.29
C GLY A 73 -3.42 12.84 -14.49
N VAL A 74 -3.07 11.96 -13.56
CA VAL A 74 -4.03 11.22 -12.72
C VAL A 74 -3.88 11.58 -11.25
N GLY A 75 -4.96 11.46 -10.48
CA GLY A 75 -4.93 11.67 -9.04
C GLY A 75 -4.13 10.59 -8.30
N TYR A 76 -3.62 10.92 -7.11
CA TYR A 76 -2.88 9.98 -6.26
C TYR A 76 -3.81 9.04 -5.48
N GLY A 77 -5.08 9.40 -5.34
CA GLY A 77 -5.98 8.77 -4.38
C GLY A 77 -5.59 9.06 -2.92
N ASP A 78 -6.26 8.39 -2.00
CA ASP A 78 -6.06 8.52 -0.56
C ASP A 78 -5.17 7.40 0.01
N ASN A 79 -4.87 7.47 1.30
CA ASN A 79 -4.14 6.44 2.05
C ASN A 79 -2.77 6.10 1.43
N LEU A 80 -1.97 7.14 1.17
CA LEU A 80 -0.68 7.01 0.49
C LEU A 80 0.40 6.37 1.34
N ASP A 81 0.31 6.52 2.66
CA ASP A 81 1.28 5.97 3.61
C ASP A 81 0.77 4.72 4.32
N CYS A 82 1.71 4.01 4.94
CA CYS A 82 1.44 2.91 5.84
C CYS A 82 1.97 3.16 7.26
N TYR A 83 2.18 4.43 7.64
CA TYR A 83 2.84 4.79 8.90
C TYR A 83 2.14 4.21 10.12
N ASN A 84 0.80 4.15 10.07
CA ASN A 84 -0.05 3.63 11.14
C ASN A 84 -0.72 2.29 10.79
N GLN A 85 -0.31 1.65 9.69
CA GLN A 85 -0.86 0.35 9.31
C GLN A 85 -0.06 -0.77 9.94
N ARG A 86 -0.73 -1.68 10.66
CA ARG A 86 -0.04 -2.88 11.16
C ARG A 86 0.42 -3.73 9.96
N PRO A 87 1.68 -4.19 9.95
CA PRO A 87 2.20 -5.04 8.88
C PRO A 87 1.33 -6.28 8.64
N PHE A 88 1.23 -6.73 7.39
CA PHE A 88 0.78 -8.10 7.11
C PHE A 88 1.79 -9.09 7.71
N ALA A 89 1.29 -10.10 8.44
CA ALA A 89 2.08 -11.21 8.97
C ALA A 89 2.35 -12.26 7.89
#